data_AF-A0A1E4B722-F1
#
_entry.id   AF-A0A1E4B722-F1
#
_cell.length_a   1.000
_cell.length_b   1.000
_cell.length_c   1.000
_cell.angle_alpha   90.00
_cell.angle_beta   90.00
_cell.angle_gamma   90.00
#
_symmetry.space_group_name_H-M   'P 1'
#
loop_
_entity.id
_entity.type
_entity.pdbx_description
1 polymer ?
#
loop_
_entity_poly.entity_id
_entity_poly.type
_entity_poly.pdbx_seq_one_letter_code
_entity_poly.pdbx_strand_id
1 'polypeptide(L)'
;MVAHGDLHTENIMLSGTTVKVIDILYLSGTGQLSASSFDKRVRRDLLSLRLVLSELLQSLEHGASAAARFHALLGADADLDGIAGAFDQAAGSPRFVDVEHEVWTALNRMSDSAFVDTPEYAEALAEEIPSEAHGPLLRQIVAQGTCGQPHRAFVTTLWRQLQPSARQGVLEDLQVALDERLPKGRWWPLLHVLAAVGAEGWSGLRTTTRLRTEKLIVNDVLAGHVDIYKPGPSRLKGGQLGTWAQTFYRYFSDRERLVSNLASLLRQSWYTQNYVAEYFMHILASVATSDAQRKLLISALVVAVRNDARIVINRLNLLPAEWSRAVQKETAP
;
A
#
# COMPACT_ATOMS: atom_id res chain seq x y z
N MET A 1 43.55 26.72 3.84
CA MET A 1 42.32 27.50 4.02
C MET A 1 42.22 28.49 2.86
N VAL A 2 41.04 28.64 2.26
CA VAL A 2 40.86 29.44 1.05
C VAL A 2 39.61 30.30 1.25
N ALA A 3 39.64 31.56 0.80
CA ALA A 3 38.48 32.44 0.75
C ALA A 3 37.91 32.45 -0.67
N HIS A 4 36.59 32.31 -0.81
CA HIS A 4 35.86 32.37 -2.07
C HIS A 4 35.89 33.79 -2.64
N GLY A 5 35.57 34.78 -1.81
CA GLY A 5 35.58 36.18 -2.18
C GLY A 5 34.41 36.67 -3.03
N ASP A 6 33.38 35.85 -3.26
CA ASP A 6 32.16 36.25 -3.98
C ASP A 6 31.01 35.28 -3.73
N LEU A 7 30.80 34.92 -2.46
CA LEU A 7 29.76 33.97 -2.11
C LEU A 7 28.39 34.68 -2.11
N HIS A 8 27.45 34.16 -2.90
CA HIS A 8 26.03 34.55 -2.92
C HIS A 8 25.18 33.42 -3.53
N THR A 9 23.86 33.55 -3.50
CA THR A 9 22.89 32.51 -3.92
C THR A 9 23.12 31.99 -5.34
N GLU A 10 23.40 32.87 -6.31
CA GLU A 10 23.67 32.47 -7.71
C GLU A 10 24.95 31.64 -7.88
N ASN A 11 25.90 31.75 -6.95
CA ASN A 11 27.13 30.97 -6.93
C ASN A 11 26.99 29.66 -6.13
N ILE A 12 25.76 29.26 -5.78
CA ILE A 12 25.45 28.01 -5.10
C ILE A 12 24.49 27.20 -5.96
N MET A 13 24.93 26.02 -6.38
CA MET A 13 24.16 25.12 -7.24
C MET A 13 23.80 23.83 -6.51
N LEU A 14 22.55 23.38 -6.71
CA LEU A 14 22.06 22.09 -6.23
C LEU A 14 22.15 21.05 -7.35
N SER A 15 22.78 19.90 -7.06
CA SER A 15 22.85 18.76 -7.96
C SER A 15 22.40 17.50 -7.21
N GLY A 16 21.12 17.14 -7.36
CA GLY A 16 20.50 16.10 -6.54
C GLY A 16 20.50 16.48 -5.06
N THR A 17 21.14 15.67 -4.22
CA THR A 17 21.33 15.92 -2.78
C THR A 17 22.64 16.64 -2.44
N THR A 18 23.42 17.02 -3.45
CA THR A 18 24.73 17.68 -3.25
C THR A 18 24.66 19.18 -3.50
N VAL A 19 25.23 19.96 -2.59
CA VAL A 19 25.42 21.41 -2.74
C VAL A 19 26.82 21.67 -3.28
N LYS A 20 26.93 22.45 -4.36
CA LYS A 20 28.20 22.85 -4.97
C LYS A 20 28.31 24.37 -4.99
N VAL A 21 29.42 24.90 -4.49
CA VAL A 21 29.79 26.31 -4.66
C VAL A 21 30.55 26.43 -5.98
N ILE A 22 30.10 27.33 -6.85
CA ILE A 22 30.62 27.56 -8.20
C ILE A 22 31.21 28.96 -8.33
N ASP A 23 31.80 29.27 -9.48
CA ASP A 23 32.50 30.55 -9.75
C ASP A 23 33.67 30.86 -8.80
N ILE A 24 34.66 29.96 -8.83
CA ILE A 24 35.88 30.03 -8.02
C ILE A 24 36.93 31.01 -8.60
N LEU A 25 36.55 31.97 -9.44
CA LEU A 25 37.51 32.88 -10.07
C LEU A 25 38.18 33.82 -9.05
N TYR A 26 37.55 34.04 -7.90
CA TYR A 26 38.06 34.88 -6.81
C TYR A 26 38.71 34.09 -5.67
N LEU A 27 38.86 32.76 -5.85
CA LEU A 27 39.41 31.86 -4.85
C LEU A 27 40.84 32.28 -4.53
N SER A 28 41.09 32.67 -3.28
CA SER A 28 42.41 33.15 -2.86
C SER A 28 42.95 32.46 -1.62
N GLY A 29 44.17 31.96 -1.73
CA GLY A 29 44.90 31.30 -0.65
C GLY A 29 45.69 32.27 0.23
N THR A 30 46.27 31.77 1.30
CA THR A 30 47.11 32.54 2.25
C THR A 30 48.39 33.12 1.63
N GLY A 31 48.81 32.65 0.45
CA GLY A 31 50.03 33.06 -0.24
C GLY A 31 49.87 34.01 -1.43
N GLN A 32 48.66 34.46 -1.78
CA GLN A 32 48.43 35.34 -2.93
C GLN A 32 48.45 36.83 -2.54
N LEU A 33 49.20 37.62 -3.31
CA LEU A 33 49.30 39.08 -3.21
C LEU A 33 47.96 39.73 -3.55
N SER A 34 47.13 39.96 -2.55
CA SER A 34 45.84 40.64 -2.65
C SER A 34 45.85 41.96 -1.91
N ALA A 35 45.13 42.97 -2.41
CA ALA A 35 45.03 44.30 -1.79
C ALA A 35 44.36 44.29 -0.39
N SER A 36 43.58 43.25 -0.05
CA SER A 36 42.99 43.05 1.28
C SER A 36 43.75 41.95 2.05
N SER A 37 43.73 41.98 3.39
CA SER A 37 44.24 40.86 4.17
C SER A 37 43.32 39.64 4.00
N PHE A 38 43.89 38.44 4.06
CA PHE A 38 43.17 37.17 3.96
C PHE A 38 41.99 37.08 4.96
N ASP A 39 42.21 37.53 6.20
CA ASP A 39 41.17 37.56 7.24
C ASP A 39 39.97 38.42 6.87
N LYS A 40 40.17 39.55 6.17
CA LYS A 40 39.07 40.40 5.71
C LYS A 40 38.22 39.68 4.66
N ARG A 41 38.82 38.85 3.81
CA ARG A 41 38.09 38.07 2.80
C ARG A 41 37.30 36.94 3.43
N VAL A 42 37.89 36.21 4.36
CA VAL A 42 37.18 35.16 5.12
C VAL A 42 35.98 35.76 5.87
N ARG A 43 36.15 36.91 6.54
CA ARG A 43 35.03 37.61 7.19
C ARG A 43 33.93 38.00 6.21
N ARG A 44 34.28 38.46 5.00
CA ARG A 44 33.30 38.77 3.96
C ARG A 44 32.51 37.53 3.54
N ASP A 45 33.19 36.41 3.31
CA ASP A 45 32.53 35.16 2.92
C ASP A 45 31.58 34.63 4.02
N LEU A 46 31.97 34.76 5.29
CA LEU A 46 31.10 34.41 6.42
C LEU A 46 29.87 35.32 6.50
N LEU A 47 30.02 36.62 6.25
CA LEU A 47 28.87 37.55 6.17
C LEU A 47 27.94 37.20 5.00
N SER A 48 28.51 36.93 3.82
CA SER A 48 27.77 36.44 2.67
C SER A 48 26.99 35.16 2.97
N LEU A 49 27.63 34.19 3.62
CA LEU A 49 26.99 32.93 4.02
C LEU A 49 25.79 33.19 4.95
N ARG A 50 25.94 34.09 5.94
CA ARG A 50 24.82 34.47 6.83
C ARG A 50 23.64 35.06 6.05
N LEU A 51 23.89 35.90 5.05
CA LEU A 51 22.82 36.49 4.25
C LEU A 51 22.08 35.43 3.44
N VAL A 52 22.81 34.54 2.76
CA VAL A 52 22.24 33.41 2.01
C VAL A 52 21.37 32.53 2.92
N LEU A 53 21.89 32.16 4.09
CA LEU A 53 21.16 31.33 5.05
C LEU A 53 19.92 32.05 5.63
N SER A 54 20.00 33.35 5.86
CA SER A 54 18.86 34.16 6.30
C SER A 54 17.78 34.24 5.23
N GLU A 55 18.14 34.39 3.96
CA GLU A 55 17.20 34.40 2.83
C GLU A 55 16.50 33.04 2.69
N LEU A 56 17.24 31.94 2.85
CA LEU A 56 16.69 30.58 2.88
C LEU A 56 15.67 30.42 4.01
N LEU A 57 15.99 30.88 5.23
CA LEU A 57 15.03 30.81 6.34
C LEU A 57 13.77 31.63 6.07
N GLN A 58 13.90 32.82 5.46
CA GLN A 58 12.75 33.67 5.12
C GLN A 58 11.79 33.02 4.12
N SER A 59 12.27 32.09 3.29
CA SER A 59 11.44 31.37 2.31
C SER A 59 10.51 30.31 2.94
N LEU A 60 10.67 29.99 4.23
CA LEU A 60 9.85 29.02 4.96
C LEU A 60 8.48 29.59 5.38
N GLU A 61 7.50 28.70 5.62
CA GLU A 61 6.11 29.05 6.02
C GLU A 61 6.02 29.88 7.33
N HIS A 62 7.08 29.86 8.15
CA HIS A 62 7.27 30.72 9.34
C HIS A 62 8.61 31.49 9.32
N GLY A 63 9.07 31.84 8.11
CA GLY A 63 10.45 32.24 7.85
C GLY A 63 10.92 33.51 8.55
N ALA A 64 10.03 34.48 8.79
CA ALA A 64 10.36 35.71 9.50
C ALA A 64 10.79 35.45 10.96
N SER A 65 10.14 34.51 11.65
CA SER A 65 10.51 34.16 13.03
C SER A 65 11.79 33.33 13.08
N ALA A 66 12.01 32.45 12.10
CA ALA A 66 13.23 31.65 12.01
C ALA A 66 14.46 32.52 11.71
N ALA A 67 14.36 33.43 10.74
CA ALA A 67 15.42 34.38 10.42
C ALA A 67 15.74 35.33 11.59
N ALA A 68 14.73 35.81 12.33
CA ALA A 68 14.95 36.63 13.52
C ALA A 68 15.72 35.87 14.63
N ARG A 69 15.38 34.59 14.87
CA ARG A 69 16.12 33.73 15.81
C ARG A 69 17.56 33.50 15.35
N PHE A 70 17.76 33.23 14.06
CA PHE A 70 19.09 33.03 13.48
C PHE A 70 20.00 34.23 13.73
N HIS A 71 19.52 35.45 13.46
CA HIS A 71 20.28 36.67 13.74
C HIS A 71 20.51 36.91 15.23
N ALA A 72 19.54 36.56 16.09
CA ALA A 72 19.68 36.72 17.54
C ALA A 72 20.72 35.77 18.17
N LEU A 73 20.98 34.61 17.55
CA LEU A 73 21.96 33.63 18.01
C LEU A 73 23.40 33.95 17.56
N LEU A 74 23.59 34.88 16.62
CA LEU A 74 24.89 35.19 16.05
C LEU A 74 25.55 36.44 16.64
N GLY A 75 26.79 36.29 17.07
CA GLY A 75 27.67 37.43 17.37
C GLY A 75 28.24 38.10 16.11
N ALA A 76 28.73 39.34 16.25
CA ALA A 76 29.32 40.11 15.14
C ALA A 76 30.46 39.35 14.43
N ASP A 77 31.28 38.62 15.20
CA ASP A 77 32.44 37.87 14.69
C ASP A 77 32.23 36.34 14.71
N ALA A 78 30.98 35.83 14.71
CA ALA A 78 30.72 34.38 14.69
C ALA A 78 31.42 33.69 13.49
N ASP A 79 32.12 32.60 13.80
CA ASP A 79 32.81 31.75 12.86
C ASP A 79 31.85 30.78 12.15
N LEU A 80 32.40 29.92 11.30
CA LEU A 80 31.59 28.98 10.52
C LEU A 80 30.78 28.03 11.40
N ASP A 81 31.38 27.52 12.48
CA ASP A 81 30.72 26.60 13.41
C ASP A 81 29.60 27.29 14.18
N GLY A 82 29.83 28.54 14.62
CA GLY A 82 28.79 29.37 15.21
C GLY A 82 27.64 29.68 14.24
N ILE A 83 27.94 29.93 12.96
CA ILE A 83 26.93 30.11 11.91
C ILE A 83 26.11 28.82 11.69
N ALA A 84 26.77 27.67 11.60
CA ALA A 84 26.11 26.38 11.43
C ALA A 84 25.19 26.06 12.62
N GLY A 85 25.69 26.16 13.85
CA GLY A 85 24.91 25.87 15.06
C GLY A 85 23.71 26.81 15.25
N ALA A 86 23.87 28.10 14.94
CA ALA A 86 22.78 29.07 14.96
C ALA A 86 21.72 28.75 13.90
N PHE A 87 22.14 28.33 12.70
CA PHE A 87 21.22 27.95 11.62
C PHE A 87 20.39 26.73 12.02
N ASP A 88 21.01 25.68 12.56
CA ASP A 88 20.33 24.47 13.00
C ASP A 88 19.31 24.75 14.12
N GLN A 89 19.66 25.59 15.10
CA GLN A 89 18.71 26.01 16.12
C GLN A 89 17.57 26.86 15.56
N ALA A 90 17.87 27.77 14.64
CA ALA A 90 16.89 28.72 14.12
C ALA A 90 15.91 28.11 13.12
N ALA A 91 16.40 27.22 12.25
CA ALA A 91 15.60 26.38 11.39
C ALA A 91 14.68 25.46 12.20
N GLY A 92 15.06 25.15 13.45
CA GLY A 92 14.67 23.91 14.11
C GLY A 92 15.34 22.75 13.36
N SER A 93 15.66 21.63 14.02
CA SER A 93 16.17 20.48 13.26
C SER A 93 15.21 20.23 12.09
N PRO A 94 15.66 20.36 10.82
CA PRO A 94 14.85 19.85 9.74
C PRO A 94 14.66 18.39 10.10
N ARG A 95 13.43 17.98 10.37
CA ARG A 95 13.10 16.56 10.43
C ARG A 95 13.31 16.07 9.02
N PHE A 96 14.57 15.78 8.67
CA PHE A 96 14.88 14.87 7.60
C PHE A 96 14.27 13.56 8.03
N VAL A 97 13.03 13.34 7.60
CA VAL A 97 12.39 12.04 7.73
C VAL A 97 13.24 11.12 6.87
N ASP A 98 13.97 10.24 7.53
CA ASP A 98 14.62 9.12 6.86
C ASP A 98 13.52 8.14 6.44
N VAL A 99 12.92 8.42 5.28
CA VAL A 99 11.80 7.65 4.73
C VAL A 99 12.17 6.17 4.64
N GLU A 100 13.42 5.83 4.33
CA GLU A 100 13.85 4.44 4.23
C GLU A 100 13.84 3.76 5.61
N HIS A 101 14.35 4.45 6.64
CA HIS A 101 14.30 3.97 8.01
C HIS A 101 12.86 3.82 8.53
N GLU A 102 11.98 4.77 8.24
CA GLU A 102 10.57 4.72 8.65
C GLU A 102 9.83 3.56 7.98
N VAL A 103 10.06 3.35 6.67
CA VAL A 103 9.51 2.21 5.93
C VAL A 103 10.00 0.89 6.51
N TRP A 104 11.30 0.78 6.80
CA TRP A 104 11.88 -0.42 7.40
C TRP A 104 11.29 -0.72 8.78
N THR A 105 11.16 0.32 9.62
CA THR A 105 10.59 0.21 10.97
C THR A 105 9.12 -0.23 10.91
N ALA A 106 8.33 0.36 10.01
CA ALA A 106 6.94 -0.02 9.81
C ALA A 106 6.79 -1.46 9.30
N LEU A 107 7.63 -1.91 8.36
CA LEU A 107 7.63 -3.30 7.88
C LEU A 107 7.95 -4.32 8.97
N ASN A 108 8.88 -3.99 9.86
CA ASN A 108 9.20 -4.84 11.02
C ASN A 108 8.02 -4.93 11.98
N ARG A 109 7.34 -3.82 12.26
CA ARG A 109 6.12 -3.81 13.09
C ARG A 109 5.01 -4.66 12.49
N MET A 110 4.81 -4.61 11.17
CA MET A 110 3.86 -5.50 10.47
C MET A 110 4.22 -6.98 10.57
N SER A 111 5.50 -7.30 10.74
CA SER A 111 5.99 -8.68 10.84
C SER A 111 6.00 -9.19 12.28
N ASP A 112 5.64 -8.35 13.25
CA ASP A 112 5.61 -8.71 14.66
C ASP A 112 4.47 -9.70 14.94
N SER A 113 4.79 -10.76 15.69
CA SER A 113 3.81 -11.72 16.21
C SER A 113 2.72 -11.10 17.08
N ALA A 114 3.00 -9.92 17.67
CA ALA A 114 2.07 -9.16 18.49
C ALA A 114 1.26 -8.10 17.69
N PHE A 115 1.32 -8.11 16.36
CA PHE A 115 0.53 -7.20 15.53
C PHE A 115 -0.96 -7.32 15.83
N VAL A 116 -1.63 -6.20 16.08
CA VAL A 116 -3.03 -6.17 16.51
C VAL A 116 -3.95 -5.90 15.30
N ASP A 117 -4.78 -6.87 14.94
CA ASP A 117 -5.77 -6.77 13.84
C ASP A 117 -7.02 -5.99 14.28
N THR A 118 -6.88 -4.68 14.49
CA THR A 118 -8.01 -3.78 14.80
C THR A 118 -7.90 -2.47 14.02
N PRO A 119 -9.03 -1.85 13.62
CA PRO A 119 -9.03 -0.52 13.03
C PRO A 119 -8.32 0.53 13.89
N GLU A 120 -8.53 0.48 15.21
CA GLU A 120 -7.96 1.45 16.16
C GLU A 120 -6.44 1.36 16.21
N TYR A 121 -5.88 0.14 16.24
CA TYR A 121 -4.42 -0.05 16.18
C TYR A 121 -3.85 0.38 14.81
N ALA A 122 -4.56 0.09 13.73
CA ALA A 122 -4.16 0.48 12.38
C ALA A 122 -4.10 2.01 12.22
N GLU A 123 -5.04 2.75 12.79
CA GLU A 123 -5.05 4.21 12.81
C GLU A 123 -3.88 4.76 13.64
N ALA A 124 -3.70 4.28 14.87
CA ALA A 124 -2.60 4.71 15.74
C ALA A 124 -1.23 4.45 15.10
N LEU A 125 -1.02 3.27 14.51
CA LEU A 125 0.24 2.94 13.83
C LEU A 125 0.48 3.82 12.60
N ALA A 126 -0.57 4.18 11.85
CA ALA A 126 -0.43 5.06 10.70
C ALA A 126 -0.09 6.50 11.11
N GLU A 127 -0.61 6.99 12.24
CA GLU A 127 -0.29 8.31 12.81
C GLU A 127 1.16 8.43 13.29
N GLU A 128 1.77 7.33 13.73
CA GLU A 128 3.20 7.31 14.09
C GLU A 128 4.13 7.41 12.88
N ILE A 129 3.65 7.06 11.68
CA ILE A 129 4.47 7.02 10.46
C ILE A 129 4.32 8.34 9.71
N PRO A 130 5.42 9.03 9.37
CA PRO A 130 5.37 10.23 8.53
C PRO A 130 4.66 9.98 7.19
N SER A 131 3.83 10.94 6.76
CA SER A 131 3.00 10.81 5.55
C SER A 131 3.79 10.51 4.28
N GLU A 132 5.03 11.01 4.23
CA GLU A 132 6.00 10.82 3.15
C GLU A 132 6.40 9.35 3.00
N ALA A 133 6.35 8.58 4.08
CA ALA A 133 6.69 7.16 4.11
C ALA A 133 5.52 6.24 3.75
N HIS A 134 4.27 6.69 3.78
CA HIS A 134 3.09 5.84 3.51
C HIS A 134 3.11 5.23 2.10
N GLY A 135 3.44 6.05 1.09
CA GLY A 135 3.49 5.61 -0.31
C GLY A 135 4.61 4.59 -0.53
N PRO A 136 5.87 4.92 -0.20
CA PRO A 136 7.00 3.98 -0.24
C PRO A 136 6.76 2.69 0.55
N LEU A 137 6.12 2.77 1.73
CA LEU A 137 5.76 1.61 2.54
C LEU A 137 4.79 0.68 1.80
N LEU A 138 3.70 1.21 1.24
CA LEU A 138 2.74 0.40 0.47
C LEU A 138 3.39 -0.28 -0.75
N ARG A 139 4.29 0.43 -1.45
CA ARG A 139 5.08 -0.14 -2.54
C ARG A 139 5.98 -1.29 -2.07
N GLN A 140 6.64 -1.13 -0.92
CA GLN A 140 7.44 -2.19 -0.32
C GLN A 140 6.61 -3.39 0.17
N ILE A 141 5.41 -3.16 0.71
CA ILE A 141 4.47 -4.23 1.08
C ILE A 141 4.12 -5.08 -0.14
N VAL A 142 3.88 -4.44 -1.30
CA VAL A 142 3.64 -5.13 -2.58
C VAL A 142 4.89 -5.89 -3.03
N ALA A 143 6.04 -5.23 -3.07
CA ALA A 143 7.30 -5.80 -3.53
C ALA A 143 7.70 -7.03 -2.70
N GLN A 144 7.65 -6.94 -1.36
CA GLN A 144 8.06 -8.02 -0.46
C GLN A 144 6.97 -9.07 -0.24
N GLY A 145 5.71 -8.75 -0.54
CA GLY A 145 4.59 -9.67 -0.36
C GLY A 145 4.33 -9.99 1.12
N THR A 146 4.29 -8.96 1.96
CA THR A 146 4.16 -9.07 3.43
C THR A 146 2.73 -8.87 3.94
N CYS A 147 1.79 -8.45 3.09
CA CYS A 147 0.40 -8.22 3.50
C CYS A 147 -0.35 -9.54 3.75
N GLY A 148 -0.86 -9.76 4.96
CA GLY A 148 -1.78 -10.85 5.30
C GLY A 148 -3.16 -10.35 5.69
N GLN A 149 -4.01 -11.28 6.15
CA GLN A 149 -5.34 -10.95 6.68
C GLN A 149 -5.29 -9.92 7.83
N PRO A 150 -4.39 -10.05 8.83
CA PRO A 150 -4.31 -9.08 9.94
C PRO A 150 -3.96 -7.66 9.50
N HIS A 151 -3.31 -7.51 8.35
CA HIS A 151 -2.77 -6.23 7.89
C HIS A 151 -3.80 -5.39 7.13
N ARG A 152 -5.02 -5.92 6.92
CA ARG A 152 -6.02 -5.31 6.04
C ARG A 152 -6.41 -3.91 6.49
N ALA A 153 -6.69 -3.73 7.78
CA ALA A 153 -7.08 -2.43 8.33
C ALA A 153 -5.95 -1.40 8.12
N PHE A 154 -4.71 -1.77 8.46
CA PHE A 154 -3.54 -0.92 8.30
C PHE A 154 -3.27 -0.50 6.86
N VAL A 155 -3.28 -1.45 5.91
CA VAL A 155 -3.13 -1.14 4.48
C VAL A 155 -4.25 -0.23 3.97
N THR A 156 -5.48 -0.42 4.46
CA THR A 156 -6.63 0.44 4.12
C THR A 156 -6.41 1.87 4.63
N THR A 157 -5.92 2.03 5.86
CA THR A 157 -5.63 3.33 6.47
C THR A 157 -4.54 4.08 5.70
N LEU A 158 -3.40 3.43 5.42
CA LEU A 158 -2.33 4.02 4.63
C LEU A 158 -2.84 4.46 3.24
N TRP A 159 -3.60 3.61 2.56
CA TRP A 159 -4.15 3.91 1.24
C TRP A 159 -5.00 5.19 1.24
N ARG A 160 -5.87 5.35 2.23
CA ARG A 160 -6.76 6.51 2.34
C ARG A 160 -6.00 7.82 2.54
N GLN A 161 -4.85 7.78 3.20
CA GLN A 161 -4.01 8.95 3.49
C GLN A 161 -3.10 9.33 2.30
N LEU A 162 -2.96 8.47 1.29
CA LEU A 162 -2.16 8.78 0.09
C LEU A 162 -2.80 9.86 -0.78
N GLN A 163 -1.93 10.72 -1.33
CA GLN A 163 -2.24 11.59 -2.46
C GLN A 163 -2.46 10.80 -3.76
N PRO A 164 -3.26 11.31 -4.71
CA PRO A 164 -3.59 10.59 -5.95
C PRO A 164 -2.38 10.11 -6.77
N SER A 165 -1.30 10.89 -6.84
CA SER A 165 -0.07 10.51 -7.54
C SER A 165 0.63 9.32 -6.88
N ALA A 166 0.67 9.27 -5.55
CA ALA A 166 1.26 8.16 -4.81
C ALA A 166 0.41 6.88 -4.94
N ARG A 167 -0.93 7.00 -4.96
CA ARG A 167 -1.85 5.88 -5.23
C ARG A 167 -1.57 5.24 -6.58
N GLN A 168 -1.35 6.04 -7.62
CA GLN A 168 -1.02 5.55 -8.95
C GLN A 168 0.27 4.71 -8.96
N GLY A 169 1.33 5.17 -8.28
CA GLY A 169 2.58 4.40 -8.16
C GLY A 169 2.42 3.05 -7.45
N VAL A 170 1.61 3.00 -6.39
CA VAL A 170 1.29 1.73 -5.70
C VAL A 170 0.52 0.77 -6.61
N LEU A 171 -0.44 1.28 -7.39
CA LEU A 171 -1.21 0.46 -8.34
C LEU A 171 -0.35 -0.07 -9.49
N GLU A 172 0.62 0.72 -9.95
CA GLU A 172 1.59 0.31 -10.97
C GLU A 172 2.47 -0.84 -10.50
N ASP A 173 2.97 -0.78 -9.27
CA ASP A 173 3.73 -1.89 -8.69
C ASP A 173 2.83 -3.11 -8.45
N LEU A 174 1.59 -2.90 -7.97
CA LEU A 174 0.64 -3.98 -7.70
C LEU A 174 0.27 -4.75 -8.96
N GLN A 175 -0.02 -4.06 -10.07
CA GLN A 175 -0.36 -4.72 -11.33
C GLN A 175 0.81 -5.53 -11.90
N VAL A 176 2.05 -5.00 -11.81
CA VAL A 176 3.26 -5.73 -12.24
C VAL A 176 3.42 -6.99 -11.41
N ALA A 177 3.35 -6.87 -10.09
CA ALA A 177 3.47 -8.01 -9.18
C ALA A 177 2.34 -9.05 -9.40
N LEU A 178 1.11 -8.61 -9.67
CA LEU A 178 -0.01 -9.51 -9.99
C LEU A 178 0.24 -10.29 -11.27
N ASP A 179 0.68 -9.60 -12.34
CA ASP A 179 0.96 -10.21 -13.64
C ASP A 179 2.13 -11.22 -13.58
N GLU A 180 3.11 -10.99 -12.71
CA GLU A 180 4.26 -11.87 -12.50
C GLU A 180 3.93 -13.09 -11.63
N ARG A 181 3.20 -12.88 -10.52
CA ARG A 181 3.04 -13.91 -9.49
C ARG A 181 1.79 -14.77 -9.67
N LEU A 182 0.77 -14.32 -10.40
CA LEU A 182 -0.43 -15.14 -10.64
C LEU A 182 -0.24 -16.11 -11.84
N PRO A 183 -0.67 -17.39 -11.74
CA PRO A 183 -1.26 -18.05 -10.56
C PRO A 183 -0.27 -18.89 -9.73
N LYS A 184 1.00 -18.99 -10.14
CA LYS A 184 1.95 -19.99 -9.60
C LYS A 184 2.89 -19.49 -8.50
N GLY A 185 3.05 -18.17 -8.35
CA GLY A 185 3.93 -17.54 -7.37
C GLY A 185 3.25 -17.25 -6.04
N ARG A 186 3.91 -16.45 -5.19
CA ARG A 186 3.34 -15.97 -3.91
C ARG A 186 2.36 -14.81 -4.16
N TRP A 187 1.16 -15.15 -4.64
CA TRP A 187 0.14 -14.18 -5.04
C TRP A 187 -0.77 -13.70 -3.91
N TRP A 188 -0.96 -14.50 -2.85
CA TRP A 188 -1.93 -14.19 -1.78
C TRP A 188 -1.73 -12.81 -1.14
N PRO A 189 -0.50 -12.31 -0.90
CA PRO A 189 -0.33 -10.99 -0.30
C PRO A 189 -0.85 -9.87 -1.20
N LEU A 190 -0.69 -10.03 -2.51
CA LEU A 190 -1.14 -9.04 -3.49
C LEU A 190 -2.67 -8.95 -3.52
N LEU A 191 -3.36 -10.09 -3.35
CA LEU A 191 -4.81 -10.09 -3.25
C LEU A 191 -5.30 -9.50 -1.92
N HIS A 192 -4.55 -9.63 -0.82
CA HIS A 192 -4.87 -8.90 0.42
C HIS A 192 -4.73 -7.38 0.24
N VAL A 193 -3.66 -6.92 -0.41
CA VAL A 193 -3.51 -5.49 -0.75
C VAL A 193 -4.69 -5.03 -1.61
N LEU A 194 -4.99 -5.75 -2.69
CA LEU A 194 -6.11 -5.41 -3.58
C LEU A 194 -7.46 -5.41 -2.85
N ALA A 195 -7.68 -6.33 -1.91
CA ALA A 195 -8.90 -6.40 -1.11
C ALA A 195 -9.00 -5.31 -0.02
N ALA A 196 -7.86 -4.80 0.47
CA ALA A 196 -7.79 -3.66 1.37
C ALA A 196 -8.13 -2.37 0.64
N VAL A 197 -7.56 -2.17 -0.55
CA VAL A 197 -7.84 -1.00 -1.40
C VAL A 197 -9.27 -1.03 -1.97
N GLY A 198 -9.79 -2.22 -2.29
CA GLY A 198 -11.19 -2.40 -2.67
C GLY A 198 -11.51 -1.92 -4.10
N ALA A 199 -12.66 -1.26 -4.25
CA ALA A 199 -13.20 -0.88 -5.56
C ALA A 199 -12.27 0.06 -6.34
N GLU A 200 -11.69 1.05 -5.65
CA GLU A 200 -10.72 1.99 -6.24
C GLU A 200 -9.53 1.21 -6.81
N GLY A 201 -8.97 0.28 -6.04
CA GLY A 201 -7.83 -0.53 -6.43
C GLY A 201 -8.13 -1.41 -7.64
N TRP A 202 -9.26 -2.11 -7.62
CA TRP A 202 -9.68 -2.94 -8.76
C TRP A 202 -9.91 -2.12 -10.03
N SER A 203 -10.55 -0.95 -9.91
CA SER A 203 -10.81 -0.06 -11.04
C SER A 203 -9.55 0.61 -11.58
N GLY A 204 -8.57 0.86 -10.71
CA GLY A 204 -7.28 1.49 -11.05
C GLY A 204 -6.27 0.55 -11.71
N LEU A 205 -6.49 -0.77 -11.68
CA LEU A 205 -5.68 -1.71 -12.47
C LEU A 205 -5.90 -1.51 -13.97
N ARG A 206 -4.86 -1.73 -14.78
CA ARG A 206 -5.00 -1.87 -16.24
C ARG A 206 -6.07 -2.92 -16.56
N THR A 207 -6.89 -2.64 -17.58
CA THR A 207 -7.96 -3.52 -18.04
C THR A 207 -7.46 -4.95 -18.33
N THR A 208 -6.26 -5.09 -18.91
CA THR A 208 -5.64 -6.39 -19.19
C THR A 208 -5.34 -7.19 -17.91
N THR A 209 -4.70 -6.56 -16.92
CA THR A 209 -4.41 -7.18 -15.61
C THR A 209 -5.71 -7.55 -14.91
N ARG A 210 -6.72 -6.66 -14.91
CA ARG A 210 -8.03 -6.93 -14.31
C ARG A 210 -8.72 -8.15 -14.92
N LEU A 211 -8.83 -8.21 -16.24
CA LEU A 211 -9.45 -9.32 -16.95
C LEU A 211 -8.68 -10.64 -16.74
N ARG A 212 -7.34 -10.59 -16.71
CA ARG A 212 -6.50 -11.75 -16.45
C ARG A 212 -6.69 -12.26 -15.01
N THR A 213 -6.63 -11.39 -14.02
CA THR A 213 -6.85 -11.74 -12.60
C THR A 213 -8.24 -12.31 -12.39
N GLU A 214 -9.28 -11.68 -12.93
CA GLU A 214 -10.66 -12.19 -12.89
C GLU A 214 -10.73 -13.59 -13.51
N LYS A 215 -10.22 -13.78 -14.73
CA LYS A 215 -10.24 -15.07 -15.43
C LYS A 215 -9.51 -16.16 -14.65
N LEU A 216 -8.37 -15.85 -14.04
CA LEU A 216 -7.61 -16.81 -13.23
C LEU A 216 -8.38 -17.21 -11.98
N ILE A 217 -8.96 -16.25 -11.24
CA ILE A 217 -9.80 -16.53 -10.06
C ILE A 217 -11.02 -17.37 -10.45
N VAL A 218 -11.78 -16.93 -11.46
CA VAL A 218 -13.02 -17.61 -11.89
C VAL A 218 -12.74 -19.03 -12.39
N ASN A 219 -11.64 -19.24 -13.13
CA ASN A 219 -11.28 -20.58 -13.58
C ASN A 219 -10.81 -21.48 -12.44
N ASP A 220 -10.06 -20.95 -11.47
CA ASP A 220 -9.55 -21.74 -10.35
C ASP A 220 -10.67 -22.24 -9.42
N VAL A 221 -11.84 -21.59 -9.41
CA VAL A 221 -13.04 -22.09 -8.73
C VAL A 221 -13.33 -23.55 -9.13
N LEU A 222 -13.21 -23.89 -10.41
CA LEU A 222 -13.49 -25.25 -10.91
C LEU A 222 -12.54 -26.33 -10.36
N ALA A 223 -11.37 -25.94 -9.82
CA ALA A 223 -10.46 -26.85 -9.13
C ALA A 223 -10.83 -27.04 -7.65
N GLY A 224 -11.91 -26.43 -7.17
CA GLY A 224 -12.35 -26.38 -5.78
C GLY A 224 -12.83 -27.70 -5.21
N HIS A 225 -12.16 -28.18 -4.16
CA HIS A 225 -12.51 -29.43 -3.47
C HIS A 225 -12.27 -29.30 -1.95
N VAL A 226 -13.27 -29.65 -1.14
CA VAL A 226 -13.17 -29.69 0.33
C VAL A 226 -13.36 -31.11 0.84
N ASP A 227 -12.33 -31.63 1.52
CA ASP A 227 -12.38 -32.89 2.26
C ASP A 227 -12.83 -32.63 3.70
N ILE A 228 -14.08 -32.98 4.01
CA ILE A 228 -14.70 -32.67 5.30
C ILE A 228 -14.14 -33.48 6.47
N TYR A 229 -13.37 -34.54 6.20
CA TYR A 229 -12.79 -35.41 7.22
C TYR A 229 -11.42 -34.94 7.68
N LYS A 230 -10.79 -33.98 6.98
CA LYS A 230 -9.54 -33.39 7.42
C LYS A 230 -9.77 -32.16 8.31
N PRO A 231 -8.87 -31.86 9.26
CA PRO A 231 -8.95 -30.64 10.05
C PRO A 231 -8.20 -29.47 9.40
N GLY A 232 -8.66 -28.26 9.72
CA GLY A 232 -7.95 -27.00 9.44
C GLY A 232 -7.65 -26.74 7.95
N PRO A 233 -6.51 -26.11 7.62
CA PRO A 233 -6.20 -25.67 6.26
C PRO A 233 -6.00 -26.82 5.27
N SER A 234 -5.77 -28.04 5.77
CA SER A 234 -5.61 -29.24 4.94
C SER A 234 -6.91 -29.73 4.29
N ARG A 235 -8.07 -29.17 4.68
CA ARG A 235 -9.40 -29.45 4.11
C ARG A 235 -9.52 -29.05 2.65
N LEU A 236 -8.92 -27.93 2.28
CA LEU A 236 -8.97 -27.41 0.93
C LEU A 236 -7.91 -28.09 0.06
N LYS A 237 -8.34 -28.88 -0.93
CA LYS A 237 -7.45 -29.67 -1.80
C LYS A 237 -7.15 -29.02 -3.15
N GLY A 238 -7.91 -28.01 -3.53
CA GLY A 238 -7.73 -27.24 -4.76
C GLY A 238 -8.65 -26.03 -4.77
N GLY A 239 -8.45 -25.10 -5.71
CA GLY A 239 -9.30 -23.91 -5.83
C GLY A 239 -9.01 -22.81 -4.81
N GLN A 240 -7.78 -22.73 -4.27
CA GLN A 240 -7.37 -21.71 -3.29
C GLN A 240 -7.49 -20.29 -3.86
N LEU A 241 -7.01 -20.07 -5.09
CA LEU A 241 -7.15 -18.79 -5.76
C LEU A 241 -8.63 -18.51 -6.05
N GLY A 242 -9.40 -19.53 -6.41
CA GLY A 242 -10.84 -19.45 -6.65
C GLY A 242 -11.62 -18.90 -5.47
N THR A 243 -11.21 -19.20 -4.23
CA THR A 243 -11.89 -18.67 -3.02
C THR A 243 -11.91 -17.14 -2.96
N TRP A 244 -11.00 -16.44 -3.67
CA TRP A 244 -10.98 -14.98 -3.73
C TRP A 244 -12.11 -14.38 -4.55
N ALA A 245 -12.85 -15.18 -5.33
CA ALA A 245 -14.10 -14.73 -5.93
C ALA A 245 -15.10 -14.26 -4.86
N GLN A 246 -15.07 -14.79 -3.63
CA GLN A 246 -15.94 -14.31 -2.56
C GLN A 246 -15.70 -12.84 -2.19
N THR A 247 -14.46 -12.38 -2.38
CA THR A 247 -14.06 -11.00 -2.11
C THR A 247 -14.30 -10.10 -3.31
N PHE A 248 -13.99 -10.57 -4.52
CA PHE A 248 -13.93 -9.72 -5.72
C PHE A 248 -15.12 -9.84 -6.67
N TYR A 249 -16.09 -10.75 -6.46
CA TYR A 249 -17.20 -10.97 -7.40
C TYR A 249 -17.97 -9.68 -7.79
N ARG A 250 -18.03 -8.71 -6.88
CA ARG A 250 -18.72 -7.42 -7.08
C ARG A 250 -18.08 -6.58 -8.18
N TYR A 251 -16.81 -6.83 -8.47
CA TYR A 251 -16.04 -6.08 -9.45
C TYR A 251 -15.81 -6.86 -10.76
N PHE A 252 -16.29 -8.11 -10.84
CA PHE A 252 -16.14 -8.94 -12.02
C PHE A 252 -17.02 -8.45 -13.16
N SER A 253 -16.44 -8.46 -14.36
CA SER A 253 -17.13 -8.15 -15.61
C SER A 253 -18.01 -9.31 -16.09
N ASP A 254 -17.58 -10.55 -15.89
CA ASP A 254 -18.26 -11.78 -16.29
C ASP A 254 -18.73 -12.58 -15.06
N ARG A 255 -19.71 -12.03 -14.35
CA ARG A 255 -20.36 -12.72 -13.21
C ARG A 255 -21.12 -13.98 -13.63
N GLU A 256 -21.60 -14.03 -14.86
CA GLU A 256 -22.34 -15.18 -15.39
C GLU A 256 -21.46 -16.44 -15.39
N ARG A 257 -20.21 -16.32 -15.82
CA ARG A 257 -19.28 -17.43 -15.78
C ARG A 257 -18.99 -17.93 -14.36
N LEU A 258 -18.89 -17.02 -13.38
CA LEU A 258 -18.76 -17.42 -11.97
C LEU A 258 -19.99 -18.23 -11.51
N VAL A 259 -21.21 -17.76 -11.82
CA VAL A 259 -22.44 -18.51 -11.50
C VAL A 259 -22.42 -19.89 -12.15
N SER A 260 -22.08 -19.97 -13.43
CA SER A 260 -22.02 -21.22 -14.18
C SER A 260 -21.03 -22.21 -13.55
N ASN A 261 -19.84 -21.74 -13.17
CA ASN A 261 -18.83 -22.57 -12.51
C ASN A 261 -19.31 -23.08 -11.15
N LEU A 262 -19.90 -22.23 -10.31
CA LEU A 262 -20.44 -22.63 -9.00
C LEU A 262 -21.58 -23.64 -9.16
N ALA A 263 -22.48 -23.42 -10.11
CA ALA A 263 -23.58 -24.33 -10.39
C ALA A 263 -23.09 -25.68 -10.96
N SER A 264 -21.98 -25.68 -11.71
CA SER A 264 -21.34 -26.91 -12.18
C SER A 264 -20.80 -27.73 -11.00
N LEU A 265 -20.04 -27.12 -10.10
CA LEU A 265 -19.48 -27.79 -8.92
C LEU A 265 -20.54 -28.33 -7.95
N LEU A 266 -21.65 -27.61 -7.80
CA LEU A 266 -22.80 -28.07 -7.01
C LEU A 266 -23.48 -29.32 -7.60
N ARG A 267 -23.26 -29.64 -8.87
CA ARG A 267 -23.85 -30.82 -9.52
C ARG A 267 -22.91 -32.03 -9.60
N GLN A 268 -21.63 -31.89 -9.24
CA GLN A 268 -20.62 -32.92 -9.46
C GLN A 268 -20.54 -33.93 -8.32
N SER A 269 -19.85 -33.57 -7.23
CA SER A 269 -19.55 -34.50 -6.13
C SER A 269 -19.71 -33.82 -4.78
N TRP A 270 -19.83 -34.62 -3.71
CA TRP A 270 -19.91 -34.09 -2.35
C TRP A 270 -18.68 -33.24 -1.97
N TYR A 271 -17.49 -33.53 -2.51
CA TYR A 271 -16.27 -32.73 -2.30
C TYR A 271 -16.38 -31.32 -2.90
N THR A 272 -16.87 -31.21 -4.13
CA THR A 272 -17.02 -29.93 -4.84
C THR A 272 -18.22 -29.14 -4.32
N GLN A 273 -19.29 -29.84 -3.96
CA GLN A 273 -20.49 -29.26 -3.33
C GLN A 273 -20.15 -28.62 -1.99
N ASN A 274 -19.40 -29.33 -1.15
CA ASN A 274 -18.95 -28.79 0.14
C ASN A 274 -17.95 -27.64 -0.03
N TYR A 275 -17.13 -27.63 -1.09
CA TYR A 275 -16.30 -26.45 -1.42
C TYR A 275 -17.18 -25.22 -1.69
N VAL A 276 -18.23 -25.35 -2.51
CA VAL A 276 -19.16 -24.23 -2.77
C VAL A 276 -19.83 -23.77 -1.48
N ALA A 277 -20.30 -24.70 -0.64
CA ALA A 277 -20.95 -24.35 0.62
C ALA A 277 -19.98 -23.69 1.63
N GLU A 278 -18.74 -24.14 1.67
CA GLU A 278 -17.72 -23.63 2.60
C GLU A 278 -17.39 -22.16 2.30
N TYR A 279 -17.18 -21.82 1.02
CA TYR A 279 -16.62 -20.53 0.62
C TYR A 279 -17.60 -19.57 -0.05
N PHE A 280 -18.70 -20.05 -0.64
CA PHE A 280 -19.56 -19.23 -1.50
C PHE A 280 -21.01 -19.14 -1.05
N MET A 281 -21.47 -19.98 -0.11
CA MET A 281 -22.89 -20.04 0.27
C MET A 281 -23.47 -18.66 0.63
N HIS A 282 -22.70 -17.85 1.36
CA HIS A 282 -23.10 -16.51 1.82
C HIS A 282 -23.19 -15.46 0.70
N ILE A 283 -22.61 -15.71 -0.48
CA ILE A 283 -22.67 -14.80 -1.63
C ILE A 283 -23.55 -15.32 -2.77
N LEU A 284 -24.00 -16.59 -2.77
CA LEU A 284 -24.66 -17.19 -3.94
C LEU A 284 -25.82 -16.34 -4.48
N ALA A 285 -26.66 -15.81 -3.61
CA ALA A 285 -27.76 -14.94 -3.99
C ALA A 285 -27.30 -13.57 -4.54
N SER A 286 -26.17 -13.04 -4.05
CA SER A 286 -25.61 -11.77 -4.51
C SER A 286 -24.88 -11.89 -5.86
N VAL A 287 -24.36 -13.08 -6.19
CA VAL A 287 -23.70 -13.33 -7.47
C VAL A 287 -24.73 -13.58 -8.58
N ALA A 288 -25.89 -14.17 -8.27
CA ALA A 288 -26.98 -14.40 -9.22
C ALA A 288 -27.78 -13.10 -9.48
N THR A 289 -27.52 -12.46 -10.61
CA THR A 289 -28.13 -11.16 -10.96
C THR A 289 -29.38 -11.29 -11.82
N SER A 290 -29.71 -12.49 -12.30
CA SER A 290 -30.91 -12.76 -13.09
C SER A 290 -31.71 -13.94 -12.54
N ASP A 291 -33.00 -13.98 -12.86
CA ASP A 291 -33.86 -15.10 -12.48
C ASP A 291 -33.39 -16.43 -13.07
N ALA A 292 -32.79 -16.42 -14.27
CA ALA A 292 -32.20 -17.62 -14.88
C ALA A 292 -31.04 -18.16 -14.05
N GLN A 293 -30.12 -17.28 -13.62
CA GLN A 293 -29.00 -17.64 -12.76
C GLN A 293 -29.45 -18.14 -11.38
N ARG A 294 -30.47 -17.48 -10.81
CA ARG A 294 -31.11 -17.91 -9.57
C ARG A 294 -31.67 -19.33 -9.68
N LYS A 295 -32.47 -19.61 -10.71
CA LYS A 295 -33.03 -20.97 -10.96
C LYS A 295 -31.93 -22.00 -11.20
N LEU A 296 -30.87 -21.61 -11.91
CA LEU A 296 -29.71 -22.47 -12.15
C LEU A 296 -29.01 -22.88 -10.85
N LEU A 297 -28.82 -21.95 -9.90
CA LEU A 297 -28.20 -22.23 -8.61
C LEU A 297 -29.12 -23.02 -7.68
N ILE A 298 -30.42 -22.68 -7.60
CA ILE A 298 -31.40 -23.43 -6.80
C ILE A 298 -31.45 -24.89 -7.25
N SER A 299 -31.57 -25.15 -8.56
CA SER A 299 -31.57 -26.54 -9.06
C SER A 299 -30.25 -27.27 -8.79
N ALA A 300 -29.11 -26.57 -8.80
CA ALA A 300 -27.83 -27.17 -8.44
C ALA A 300 -27.74 -27.49 -6.93
N LEU A 301 -28.30 -26.64 -6.07
CA LEU A 301 -28.39 -26.89 -4.63
C LEU A 301 -29.29 -28.08 -4.31
N VAL A 302 -30.39 -28.28 -5.04
CA VAL A 302 -31.23 -29.48 -4.91
C VAL A 302 -30.43 -30.76 -5.18
N VAL A 303 -29.60 -30.77 -6.23
CA VAL A 303 -28.69 -31.90 -6.52
C VAL A 303 -27.73 -32.13 -5.35
N ALA A 304 -27.17 -31.05 -4.80
CA ALA A 304 -26.24 -31.16 -3.67
C ALA A 304 -26.89 -31.71 -2.39
N VAL A 305 -28.12 -31.29 -2.07
CA VAL A 305 -28.88 -31.83 -0.93
C VAL A 305 -29.22 -33.30 -1.14
N ARG A 306 -29.63 -33.70 -2.36
CA ARG A 306 -29.91 -35.11 -2.69
C ARG A 306 -28.67 -36.00 -2.62
N ASN A 307 -27.48 -35.43 -2.86
CA ASN A 307 -26.19 -36.11 -2.71
C ASN A 307 -25.68 -36.14 -1.27
N ASP A 308 -26.48 -35.73 -0.28
CA ASP A 308 -26.09 -35.63 1.14
C ASP A 308 -24.84 -34.75 1.37
N ALA A 309 -24.72 -33.64 0.63
CA ALA A 309 -23.65 -32.67 0.84
C ALA A 309 -23.84 -31.95 2.19
N ARG A 310 -23.26 -32.52 3.25
CA ARG A 310 -23.48 -32.09 4.65
C ARG A 310 -23.30 -30.60 4.89
N ILE A 311 -22.27 -29.97 4.32
CA ILE A 311 -22.02 -28.53 4.55
C ILE A 311 -23.09 -27.69 3.84
N VAL A 312 -23.55 -28.12 2.66
CA VAL A 312 -24.66 -27.45 1.96
C VAL A 312 -25.92 -27.48 2.82
N ILE A 313 -26.31 -28.67 3.30
CA ILE A 313 -27.51 -28.85 4.14
C ILE A 313 -27.43 -27.96 5.39
N ASN A 314 -26.31 -27.99 6.10
CA ASN A 314 -26.10 -27.22 7.33
C ASN A 314 -26.09 -25.71 7.12
N ARG A 315 -25.84 -25.23 5.89
CA ARG A 315 -25.72 -23.80 5.56
C ARG A 315 -26.86 -23.29 4.68
N LEU A 316 -27.93 -24.06 4.47
CA LEU A 316 -29.12 -23.61 3.72
C LEU A 316 -29.77 -22.38 4.34
N ASN A 317 -29.61 -22.17 5.65
CA ASN A 317 -30.10 -21.00 6.37
C ASN A 317 -29.34 -19.70 6.04
N LEU A 318 -28.16 -19.77 5.40
CA LEU A 318 -27.42 -18.59 4.94
C LEU A 318 -27.99 -18.00 3.65
N LEU A 319 -28.88 -18.74 2.96
CA LEU A 319 -29.55 -18.28 1.75
C LEU A 319 -30.82 -17.50 2.07
N PRO A 320 -31.32 -16.67 1.14
CA PRO A 320 -32.64 -16.06 1.26
C PRO A 320 -33.72 -17.12 1.50
N ALA A 321 -34.69 -16.80 2.37
CA ALA A 321 -35.70 -17.74 2.83
C ALA A 321 -36.51 -18.37 1.68
N GLU A 322 -36.73 -17.64 0.58
CA GLU A 322 -37.33 -18.18 -0.64
C GLU A 322 -36.50 -19.28 -1.33
N TRP A 323 -35.16 -19.19 -1.33
CA TRP A 323 -34.27 -20.18 -1.95
C TRP A 323 -34.25 -21.43 -1.09
N SER A 324 -34.10 -21.30 0.22
CA SER A 324 -34.09 -22.43 1.15
C SER A 324 -35.41 -23.20 1.08
N ARG A 325 -36.56 -22.49 1.02
CA ARG A 325 -37.88 -23.11 0.83
C ARG A 325 -38.02 -23.82 -0.53
N ALA A 326 -37.52 -23.22 -1.60
CA ALA A 326 -37.55 -23.85 -2.92
C ALA A 326 -36.75 -25.15 -2.95
N VAL A 327 -35.53 -25.13 -2.39
CA VAL A 327 -34.69 -26.33 -2.27
C VAL A 327 -35.40 -27.40 -1.42
N GLN A 328 -35.91 -27.05 -0.24
CA GLN A 328 -36.61 -27.99 0.65
C GLN A 328 -37.84 -28.61 0.00
N LYS A 329 -38.63 -27.82 -0.74
CA LYS A 329 -39.83 -28.32 -1.45
C LYS A 329 -39.48 -29.36 -2.51
N GLU A 330 -38.35 -29.18 -3.21
CA GLU A 330 -37.90 -30.10 -4.26
C GLU A 330 -37.13 -31.33 -3.72
N THR A 331 -36.75 -31.32 -2.44
CA THR A 331 -36.04 -32.42 -1.77
C THR A 331 -36.90 -33.15 -0.74
N ALA A 332 -38.14 -32.73 -0.52
CA ALA A 332 -39.08 -33.44 0.34
C ALA A 332 -39.40 -34.83 -0.27
N PRO A 333 -39.53 -35.87 0.57
CA PRO A 333 -39.72 -37.26 0.15
C PRO A 333 -41.05 -37.50 -0.59
#